data_AF-X1GNP4-F1
#
_entry.id   AF-X1GNP4-F1
#
_cell.length_a   1.000
_cell.length_b   1.000
_cell.length_c   1.000
_cell.angle_alpha   90.00
_cell.angle_beta   90.00
_cell.angle_gamma   90.00
#
_symmetry.space_group_name_H-M   'P 1'
#
loop_
_entity.id
_entity.type
_entity.pdbx_description
1 polymer ?
#
loop_
_entity_poly.entity_id
_entity_poly.type
_entity_poly.pdbx_seq_one_letter_code
_entity_poly.pdbx_strand_id
1 'polypeptide(L)' 'IVQQCVDMGVQHVWMHCLMGTKPGLAASMTSVSEEAVRLCKENGIEVIAGTCPNQFLKPDFGHKIMRGMFRTFGFLRVN' A
#
# COMPACT_ATOMS: atom_id res chain seq x y z
N ILE A 1 -10.93 -8.29 -6.71
CA ILE A 1 -10.96 -7.91 -5.27
C ILE A 1 -11.32 -6.45 -5.08
N VAL A 2 -10.53 -5.46 -5.54
CA VAL A 2 -10.88 -4.04 -5.31
C VAL A 2 -12.26 -3.64 -5.85
N GLN A 3 -12.66 -4.11 -7.04
CA GLN A 3 -14.03 -3.86 -7.53
C GLN A 3 -15.10 -4.37 -6.55
N GLN A 4 -14.91 -5.54 -5.96
CA GLN A 4 -15.86 -6.07 -4.96
C GLN A 4 -15.85 -5.20 -3.69
N CYS A 5 -14.70 -4.64 -3.31
CA CYS A 5 -14.61 -3.67 -2.22
C CYS A 5 -15.44 -2.41 -2.52
N VAL A 6 -15.41 -1.91 -3.77
CA VAL A 6 -16.25 -0.80 -4.23
C VAL A 6 -17.72 -1.16 -4.11
N ASP A 7 -18.12 -2.31 -4.67
CA ASP A 7 -19.51 -2.76 -4.69
C ASP A 7 -20.07 -2.97 -3.27
N MET A 8 -19.21 -3.31 -2.31
CA MET A 8 -19.56 -3.50 -0.89
C MET A 8 -19.43 -2.23 -0.03
N GLY A 9 -18.98 -1.10 -0.60
CA GLY A 9 -18.81 0.15 0.16
C GLY A 9 -17.66 0.12 1.18
N VAL A 10 -16.61 -0.65 0.92
CA VAL A 10 -15.41 -0.71 1.78
C VAL A 10 -14.64 0.60 1.68
N GLN A 11 -14.27 1.18 2.83
CA GLN A 11 -13.59 2.49 2.88
C GLN A 11 -12.06 2.42 2.88
N HIS A 12 -11.48 1.30 3.34
CA HIS A 12 -10.03 1.15 3.48
C HIS A 12 -9.54 -0.17 2.89
N VAL A 13 -8.48 -0.12 2.08
CA VAL A 13 -7.83 -1.28 1.48
C VAL A 13 -6.33 -1.24 1.78
N TRP A 14 -5.74 -2.42 2.00
CA TRP A 14 -4.30 -2.57 2.10
C TRP A 14 -3.81 -3.60 1.08
N MET A 15 -2.70 -3.30 0.42
CA MET A 15 -2.01 -4.21 -0.49
C MET A 15 -0.61 -4.45 0.06
N HIS A 16 -0.24 -5.72 0.24
CA HIS A 16 1.05 -6.12 0.79
C HIS A 16 2.15 -6.19 -0.26
N CYS A 17 3.31 -5.61 0.08
CA CYS A 17 4.63 -5.95 -0.48
C CYS A 17 5.72 -5.52 0.51
N LEU A 18 6.68 -6.41 0.77
CA LEU A 18 7.77 -6.17 1.73
C LEU A 18 8.60 -4.93 1.38
N MET A 19 8.85 -4.69 0.09
CA MET A 19 9.63 -3.55 -0.43
C MET A 19 8.76 -2.34 -0.81
N GLY A 20 7.52 -2.28 -0.33
CA GLY A 20 6.59 -1.20 -0.63
C GLY A 20 6.01 -1.30 -2.04
N THR A 21 5.95 -0.20 -2.78
CA THR A 21 5.35 -0.17 -4.12
C THR A 21 6.29 -0.65 -5.23
N LYS A 22 7.57 -0.91 -4.90
CA LYS A 22 8.60 -1.33 -5.85
C LYS A 22 9.10 -2.72 -5.47
N PRO A 23 8.49 -3.79 -5.99
CA PRO A 23 8.80 -5.15 -5.56
C PRO A 23 10.18 -5.65 -6.01
N GLY A 24 10.78 -5.03 -7.04
CA GLY A 24 12.11 -5.39 -7.54
C GLY A 24 12.19 -6.87 -7.92
N LEU A 25 13.21 -7.57 -7.40
CA LEU A 25 13.39 -9.03 -7.58
C LEU A 25 12.29 -9.88 -6.92
N ALA A 26 11.46 -9.29 -6.06
CA ALA A 26 10.33 -9.95 -5.39
C ALA A 26 8.98 -9.65 -6.06
N ALA A 27 8.96 -9.47 -7.39
CA ALA A 27 7.75 -9.18 -8.18
C ALA A 27 6.62 -10.21 -7.98
N SER A 28 6.95 -11.47 -7.69
CA SER A 28 5.96 -12.51 -7.38
C SER A 28 5.40 -12.44 -5.96
N MET A 29 5.95 -11.57 -5.10
CA MET A 29 5.59 -11.43 -3.68
C MET A 29 4.93 -10.08 -3.37
N THR A 30 4.29 -9.46 -4.36
CA THR A 30 3.48 -8.25 -4.19
C THR A 30 2.02 -8.49 -4.56
N SER A 31 1.12 -7.85 -3.81
CA SER A 31 -0.29 -7.68 -4.18
C SER A 31 -0.60 -6.24 -4.61
N VAL A 32 0.41 -5.37 -4.64
CA VAL A 32 0.28 -4.00 -5.17
C VAL A 32 0.10 -4.05 -6.67
N SER A 33 -1.00 -3.50 -7.15
CA SER A 33 -1.29 -3.26 -8.56
C SER A 33 -1.61 -1.79 -8.75
N GLU A 34 -0.99 -1.16 -9.75
CA GLU A 34 -1.25 0.25 -10.09
C GLU A 34 -2.72 0.47 -10.45
N GLU A 35 -3.30 -0.45 -11.23
CA GLU A 35 -4.72 -0.43 -11.58
C GLU A 35 -5.61 -0.54 -10.34
N ALA A 36 -5.27 -1.44 -9.40
CA ALA A 36 -6.03 -1.61 -8.17
C ALA A 36 -5.96 -0.35 -7.28
N VAL A 37 -4.79 0.30 -7.20
CA VAL A 37 -4.61 1.57 -6.47
C VAL A 37 -5.38 2.70 -7.14
N ARG A 38 -5.39 2.76 -8.48
CA ARG A 38 -6.18 3.74 -9.24
C ARG A 38 -7.67 3.57 -8.97
N LEU A 39 -8.17 2.34 -9.05
CA LEU A 39 -9.57 2.02 -8.80
C LEU A 39 -10.00 2.40 -7.37
N CYS A 40 -9.14 2.18 -6.36
CA CYS A 40 -9.40 2.67 -5.00
C CYS A 40 -9.57 4.20 -4.98
N LYS A 41 -8.62 4.94 -5.57
CA LYS A 41 -8.64 6.42 -5.59
C LYS A 41 -9.88 6.98 -6.32
N GLU A 42 -10.23 6.41 -7.46
CA GLU A 42 -11.39 6.82 -8.27
C GLU A 42 -12.72 6.62 -7.52
N ASN A 43 -12.78 5.65 -6.60
CA ASN A 43 -13.98 5.32 -5.84
C ASN A 43 -13.92 5.80 -4.37
N GLY A 44 -12.98 6.70 -4.03
CA GLY A 44 -12.89 7.27 -2.68
C GLY A 44 -12.44 6.30 -1.58
N ILE A 45 -11.83 5.17 -1.95
CA ILE A 45 -11.26 4.20 -1.02
C ILE A 45 -9.85 4.63 -0.63
N GLU A 46 -9.59 4.76 0.67
CA GLU A 46 -8.24 4.98 1.17
C GLU A 46 -7.42 3.69 1.03
N VAL A 47 -6.26 3.80 0.38
CA VAL A 47 -5.41 2.64 0.11
C VAL A 47 -4.02 2.82 0.70
N ILE A 48 -3.58 1.85 1.50
CA ILE A 48 -2.17 1.66 1.87
C ILE A 48 -1.57 0.68 0.87
N ALA A 49 -0.73 1.16 -0.04
CA ALA A 49 -0.04 0.34 -1.02
C ALA A 49 1.36 -0.05 -0.53
N GLY A 50 1.63 -1.35 -0.44
CA GLY A 50 2.93 -1.92 -0.17
C GLY A 50 3.17 -2.27 1.30
N THR A 51 3.84 -1.39 2.01
CA THR A 51 4.48 -1.70 3.30
C THR A 51 3.48 -2.05 4.41
N CYS A 52 3.99 -2.50 5.56
CA CYS A 52 3.18 -2.87 6.72
C CYS A 52 2.23 -1.71 7.15
N PRO A 53 0.92 -1.96 7.34
CA PRO A 53 -0.05 -0.92 7.67
C PRO A 53 0.20 -0.30 9.05
N ASN A 54 0.87 -1.04 9.96
CA ASN A 54 1.26 -0.52 11.27
C ASN A 54 2.20 0.70 11.18
N GLN A 55 2.86 0.92 10.03
CA GLN A 55 3.63 2.15 9.75
C GLN A 55 2.75 3.41 9.72
N PHE A 56 1.47 3.29 9.40
CA PHE A 56 0.53 4.39 9.21
C PHE A 56 -0.43 4.60 10.37
N LEU A 57 -0.71 3.53 11.13
CA LEU A 57 -1.65 3.52 12.25
C LEU A 57 -0.98 4.01 13.55
N LYS A 58 -0.66 3.10 14.47
CA LYS A 58 0.01 3.41 15.74
C LYS A 58 1.43 2.78 15.75
N PRO A 59 2.38 3.33 14.99
CA PRO A 59 3.68 2.72 14.81
C PRO A 59 4.51 2.78 16.10
N ASP A 60 5.17 1.67 16.43
CA ASP A 60 6.32 1.67 17.32
C ASP A 60 7.52 2.41 16.67
N PHE A 61 8.60 2.56 17.44
CA PHE A 61 9.79 3.27 16.98
C PHE A 61 10.39 2.69 15.70
N GLY A 62 10.44 1.36 15.59
CA GLY A 62 10.95 0.68 14.40
C GLY A 62 10.08 0.97 13.17
N HIS A 63 8.76 0.87 13.30
CA HIS A 63 7.82 1.20 12.23
C HIS A 63 7.87 2.67 11.80
N LYS A 64 8.11 3.60 12.74
CA LYS A 64 8.32 5.02 12.40
C LYS A 64 9.58 5.23 11.55
N ILE A 65 10.70 4.61 11.93
CA ILE A 65 11.96 4.69 11.16
C ILE A 65 11.78 4.08 9.78
N MET A 66 11.21 2.88 9.70
CA MET A 66 10.97 2.18 8.43
C MET A 66 10.12 3.02 7.48
N ARG A 67 9.03 3.61 7.97
CA ARG A 67 8.19 4.52 7.17
C ARG A 67 8.99 5.71 6.63
N GLY A 68 9.82 6.31 7.47
CA GLY A 68 10.69 7.42 7.09
C GLY A 68 11.65 7.03 5.97
N MET A 69 12.38 5.93 6.16
CA MET A 69 13.32 5.39 5.17
C MET A 69 12.63 5.07 3.84
N PHE A 70 11.53 4.32 3.87
CA PHE A 70 10.79 3.94 2.66
C PHE A 70 10.19 5.13 1.93
N ARG A 71 9.78 6.18 2.66
CA ARG A 71 9.38 7.44 2.03
C ARG A 71 10.54 8.10 1.30
N THR A 72 11.72 8.17 1.94
CA THR A 72 12.92 8.79 1.36
C THR A 72 13.43 8.05 0.12
N PHE A 73 13.41 6.71 0.14
CA PHE A 73 13.80 5.89 -1.02
C PHE A 73 12.71 5.76 -2.10
N GLY A 74 11.53 6.35 -1.87
CA GLY A 74 10.43 6.35 -2.85
C GLY A 74 9.72 5.00 -2.99
N PHE A 75 9.76 4.15 -1.97
CA PHE A 75 9.05 2.87 -1.91
C PHE A 75 7.58 3.00 -1.47
N LEU A 76 7.11 4.23 -1.21
CA LEU A 76 5.70 4.51 -0.90
C LEU A 76 4.97 5.23 -2.04
N ARG A 77 5.60 5.38 -3.21
CA ARG A 77 5.01 6.03 -4.38
C ARG A 77 4.58 4.99 -5.39
N VAL A 78 3.29 4.98 -5.71
CA VAL A 78 2.74 4.26 -6.86
C VAL A 78 2.83 5.23 -8.03
N ASN A 79 3.45 4.81 -9.14
CA ASN A 79 3.57 5.63 -10.34
C ASN A 79 2.23 5.74 -11.08
#